data_AF-A0A6P0RCF0-F1
#
_entry.id   AF-A0A6P0RCF0-F1
#
_cell.length_a   1.000
_cell.length_b   1.000
_cell.length_c   1.000
_cell.angle_alpha   90.00
_cell.angle_beta   90.00
_cell.angle_gamma   90.00
#
_symmetry.space_group_name_H-M   'P 1'
#
loop_
_entity.id
_entity.type
_entity.pdbx_description
1 polymer ?
#
loop_
_entity_poly.entity_id
_entity_poly.type
_entity_poly.pdbx_seq_one_letter_code
_entity_poly.pdbx_strand_id
1 'polypeptide(L)'
;MKSAVEYFLKVICNIEYIHILDLAPTKELLDDYKKKRITWDAYEQKFNNLISEREIEKKVSPQLLARGCLLCSEAKPHYCHRRLVAEYLNKQWGNIKVCHL
;
A
#
# COMPACT_ATOMS: atom_id res chain seq x y z
N MET A 1 -0.59 -18.85 -11.36
CA MET A 1 0.77 -18.51 -11.81
C MET A 1 1.39 -17.62 -10.75
N LYS A 2 2.42 -18.07 -10.02
CA LYS A 2 3.11 -17.22 -9.03
C LYS A 2 3.81 -16.08 -9.77
N SER A 3 3.76 -14.86 -9.22
CA SER A 3 4.47 -13.72 -9.85
C SER A 3 5.98 -13.91 -9.71
N ALA A 4 6.77 -13.36 -10.64
CA ALA A 4 8.23 -13.39 -10.54
C ALA A 4 8.71 -12.78 -9.20
N VAL A 5 8.04 -11.73 -8.74
CA VAL A 5 8.31 -11.08 -7.44
C VAL A 5 8.11 -12.03 -6.27
N GLU A 6 6.97 -12.72 -6.20
CA GLU A 6 6.70 -13.73 -5.16
C GLU A 6 7.77 -14.82 -5.16
N TYR A 7 8.15 -15.31 -6.34
CA TYR A 7 9.18 -16.34 -6.46
C TYR A 7 10.53 -15.85 -5.94
N PHE A 8 11.00 -14.68 -6.37
CA PHE A 8 12.30 -14.14 -5.93
C PHE A 8 12.32 -13.81 -4.44
N LEU A 9 11.26 -13.23 -3.89
CA LEU A 9 11.14 -12.98 -2.45
C LEU A 9 11.28 -14.27 -1.65
N LYS A 10 10.62 -15.35 -2.10
CA LYS A 10 10.68 -16.63 -1.40
C LYS A 10 12.03 -17.33 -1.55
N VAL A 11 12.57 -17.38 -2.76
CA VAL A 11 13.79 -18.15 -3.06
C VAL A 11 15.06 -17.46 -2.56
N ILE A 12 15.15 -16.13 -2.70
CA ILE A 12 16.37 -15.38 -2.37
C ILE A 12 16.33 -14.87 -0.93
N CYS A 13 15.18 -14.34 -0.50
CA CYS A 13 15.06 -13.67 0.80
C CYS A 13 14.32 -14.49 1.85
N ASN A 14 13.71 -15.62 1.48
CA ASN A 14 12.77 -16.38 2.32
C ASN A 14 11.63 -15.52 2.92
N ILE A 15 11.15 -14.55 2.15
CA ILE A 15 10.04 -13.67 2.52
C ILE A 15 8.76 -14.19 1.87
N GLU A 16 7.68 -14.28 2.65
CA GLU A 16 6.35 -14.59 2.13
C GLU A 16 5.70 -13.35 1.51
N TYR A 17 4.98 -13.54 0.41
CA TYR A 17 4.27 -12.48 -0.29
C TYR A 17 2.76 -12.64 -0.13
N ILE A 18 2.11 -11.59 0.35
CA ILE A 18 0.66 -11.56 0.56
C ILE A 18 0.08 -10.44 -0.29
N HIS A 19 -0.87 -10.79 -1.15
CA HIS A 19 -1.52 -9.84 -2.04
C HIS A 19 -2.89 -9.43 -1.48
N ILE A 20 -2.97 -8.21 -0.93
CA ILE A 20 -4.18 -7.66 -0.33
C ILE A 20 -4.73 -6.55 -1.22
N LEU A 21 -5.70 -6.88 -2.08
CA LEU A 21 -6.28 -5.95 -3.06
C LEU A 21 -6.99 -4.75 -2.42
N ASP A 22 -7.48 -4.90 -1.18
CA ASP A 22 -8.10 -3.81 -0.44
C ASP A 22 -7.15 -2.63 -0.16
N LEU A 23 -5.84 -2.90 -0.12
CA LEU A 23 -4.80 -1.88 0.07
C LEU A 23 -4.37 -1.20 -1.24
N ALA A 24 -4.92 -1.62 -2.39
CA ALA A 24 -4.56 -1.10 -3.70
C ALA A 24 -5.59 -0.07 -4.20
N PRO A 25 -5.16 0.93 -5.01
CA PRO A 25 -6.10 1.83 -5.67
C PRO A 25 -6.97 1.06 -6.66
N THR A 26 -8.18 1.57 -6.94
CA THR A 26 -8.95 1.04 -8.07
C THR A 26 -8.23 1.34 -9.39
N LYS A 27 -8.51 0.51 -10.39
CA LYS A 27 -7.96 0.71 -11.75
C LYS A 27 -8.32 2.09 -12.30
N GLU A 28 -9.56 2.53 -12.10
CA GLU A 28 -10.04 3.84 -12.54
C GLU A 28 -9.27 4.99 -11.88
N LEU A 29 -9.13 4.96 -10.55
CA LEU A 29 -8.40 5.99 -9.82
C LEU A 29 -6.93 6.07 -10.26
N LEU A 30 -6.30 4.92 -10.47
CA LEU A 30 -4.92 4.84 -10.96
C LEU A 30 -4.80 5.35 -12.40
N ASP A 31 -5.74 4.98 -13.28
CA ASP A 31 -5.76 5.40 -14.68
C ASP A 31 -5.99 6.91 -14.81
N ASP A 32 -6.87 7.50 -14.00
CA ASP A 32 -7.10 8.94 -13.97
C ASP A 32 -5.85 9.72 -13.58
N TYR A 33 -5.12 9.25 -12.57
CA TYR A 33 -3.86 9.87 -12.18
C TYR A 33 -2.79 9.72 -13.28
N LYS A 34 -2.61 8.51 -13.84
CA LYS A 34 -1.64 8.25 -14.92
C LYS A 34 -1.92 9.07 -16.18
N LYS A 35 -3.19 9.27 -16.51
CA LYS A 35 -3.64 10.09 -17.64
C LYS A 35 -3.71 11.58 -17.33
N LYS A 36 -3.20 12.00 -16.16
CA LYS A 36 -3.16 13.40 -15.69
C LYS A 36 -4.54 14.08 -15.67
N ARG A 37 -5.61 13.31 -15.47
CA ARG A 37 -6.98 13.83 -15.32
C ARG A 37 -7.22 14.39 -13.92
N ILE A 38 -6.46 13.89 -12.93
CA ILE A 38 -6.46 14.38 -11.56
C ILE A 38 -5.03 14.67 -11.12
N THR A 39 -4.87 15.62 -10.19
CA THR A 39 -3.60 15.91 -9.53
C THR A 39 -3.26 14.81 -8.50
N TRP A 40 -2.02 14.81 -8.01
CA TRP A 40 -1.65 13.95 -6.90
C TRP A 40 -2.50 14.21 -5.66
N ASP A 41 -2.73 15.48 -5.29
CA ASP A 41 -3.50 15.82 -4.09
C ASP A 41 -4.93 15.29 -4.17
N ALA A 42 -5.54 15.37 -5.36
CA ALA A 42 -6.86 14.79 -5.62
C ALA A 42 -6.83 13.25 -5.56
N TYR A 43 -5.76 12.62 -6.08
CA TYR A 43 -5.57 11.18 -5.97
C TYR A 43 -5.43 10.74 -4.51
N GLU A 44 -4.63 11.45 -3.71
CA GLU A 44 -4.38 11.18 -2.30
C GLU A 44 -5.68 11.27 -1.49
N GLN A 45 -6.48 12.32 -1.68
CA GLN A 45 -7.79 12.46 -1.05
C GLN A 45 -8.74 11.31 -1.42
N LYS A 46 -8.88 11.01 -2.73
CA LYS A 46 -9.74 9.93 -3.21
C LYS A 46 -9.29 8.57 -2.70
N PHE A 47 -7.99 8.31 -2.66
CA PHE A 47 -7.44 7.04 -2.20
C PHE A 47 -7.60 6.86 -0.69
N ASN A 48 -7.37 7.92 0.10
CA ASN A 48 -7.60 7.88 1.54
C ASN A 48 -9.08 7.63 1.89
N ASN A 49 -10.01 8.23 1.14
CA ASN A 49 -11.43 7.93 1.30
C ASN A 49 -11.74 6.46 0.96
N LEU A 50 -11.19 5.95 -0.16
CA LEU A 50 -11.38 4.55 -0.57
C LEU A 50 -10.92 3.55 0.49
N ILE A 51 -9.72 3.73 1.05
CA ILE A 51 -9.20 2.80 2.08
C ILE A 51 -9.94 2.94 3.41
N SER A 52 -10.47 4.13 3.71
CA SER A 52 -11.34 4.35 4.86
C SER A 52 -12.69 3.66 4.69
N GLU A 53 -13.33 3.77 3.52
CA GLU A 53 -14.60 3.10 3.21
C GLU A 53 -14.47 1.57 3.24
N ARG A 54 -13.28 1.06 2.89
CA ARG A 54 -12.95 -0.37 2.94
C ARG A 54 -12.63 -0.87 4.35
N GLU A 55 -12.52 0.01 5.34
CA GLU A 55 -12.14 -0.29 6.73
C GLU A 55 -10.89 -1.20 6.78
N ILE A 56 -9.84 -0.82 6.04
CA ILE A 56 -8.65 -1.67 5.87
C ILE A 56 -7.97 -2.01 7.21
N GLU A 57 -8.15 -1.18 8.23
CA GLU A 57 -7.68 -1.41 9.59
C GLU A 57 -8.33 -2.60 10.30
N LYS A 58 -9.50 -3.04 9.82
CA LYS A 58 -10.18 -4.26 10.29
C LYS A 58 -9.80 -5.49 9.47
N LYS A 59 -9.27 -5.29 8.26
CA LYS A 59 -8.89 -6.36 7.31
C LYS A 59 -7.44 -6.80 7.43
N VAL A 60 -6.59 -5.93 7.96
CA VAL A 60 -5.17 -6.19 8.21
C VAL A 60 -4.94 -6.05 9.71
N SER A 61 -4.14 -6.94 10.31
CA SER A 61 -3.76 -6.83 11.72
C SER A 61 -2.36 -6.22 11.88
N PRO A 62 -2.08 -5.53 12.99
CA PRO A 62 -0.72 -5.09 13.33
C PRO A 62 0.28 -6.25 13.32
N GLN A 63 -0.14 -7.45 13.73
CA GLN A 63 0.71 -8.65 13.74
C GLN A 63 1.09 -9.10 12.32
N LEU A 64 0.20 -8.94 11.34
CA LEU A 64 0.51 -9.25 9.94
C LEU A 64 1.60 -8.32 9.37
N LEU A 65 1.60 -7.05 9.78
CA LEU A 65 2.58 -6.06 9.35
C LEU A 65 3.84 -6.03 10.23
N ALA A 66 3.85 -6.72 11.36
CA ALA A 66 5.01 -6.78 12.24
C ALA A 66 6.18 -7.43 11.50
N ARG A 67 7.27 -6.66 11.31
CA ARG A 67 8.45 -7.05 10.50
C ARG A 67 8.15 -7.31 9.02
N GLY A 68 6.98 -6.89 8.53
CA GLY A 68 6.64 -6.89 7.12
C GLY A 68 7.04 -5.58 6.44
N CYS A 69 6.98 -5.57 5.11
CA CYS A 69 7.16 -4.36 4.31
C CYS A 69 6.06 -4.24 3.25
N LEU A 70 5.64 -3.00 2.98
CA LEU A 70 4.77 -2.70 1.83
C LEU A 70 5.66 -2.52 0.60
N LEU A 71 5.75 -3.54 -0.24
CA LEU A 71 6.67 -3.56 -1.38
C LEU A 71 6.30 -2.48 -2.42
N CYS A 72 7.22 -1.55 -2.66
CA CYS A 72 7.08 -0.41 -3.55
C CYS A 72 8.13 -0.46 -4.68
N SER A 73 7.79 0.02 -5.87
CA SER A 73 8.69 0.05 -7.04
C SER A 73 9.19 1.46 -7.37
N GLU A 74 8.62 2.47 -6.70
CA GLU A 74 8.93 3.87 -6.87
C GLU A 74 10.22 4.23 -6.11
N ALA A 75 11.07 5.08 -6.71
CA ALA A 75 12.36 5.45 -6.10
C ALA A 75 12.21 6.37 -4.87
N LYS A 76 11.06 7.05 -4.71
CA LYS A 76 10.78 7.97 -3.59
C LYS A 76 9.34 7.82 -3.11
N PRO A 77 9.05 8.03 -1.81
CA PRO A 77 7.72 7.83 -1.24
C PRO A 77 6.71 8.95 -1.55
N HIS A 78 7.15 10.09 -2.10
CA HIS A 78 6.31 11.28 -2.29
C HIS A 78 5.00 10.98 -3.04
N TYR A 79 5.09 10.21 -4.12
CA TYR A 79 3.97 9.85 -5.00
C TYR A 79 3.64 8.36 -4.94
N CYS A 80 3.65 7.79 -3.73
CA CYS A 80 3.43 6.37 -3.51
C CYS A 80 2.14 6.10 -2.71
N HIS A 81 1.23 5.28 -3.25
CA HIS A 81 0.01 4.90 -2.53
C HIS A 81 0.29 4.06 -1.27
N ARG A 82 1.42 3.33 -1.23
CA ARG A 82 1.80 2.52 -0.05
C ARG A 82 2.25 3.38 1.12
N ARG A 83 2.77 4.59 0.87
CA ARG A 83 2.95 5.60 1.91
C ARG A 83 1.61 5.91 2.57
N LEU A 84 0.59 6.19 1.76
CA LEU A 84 -0.75 6.52 2.24
C LEU A 84 -1.36 5.38 3.08
N VAL A 85 -1.21 4.13 2.64
CA VAL A 85 -1.62 2.95 3.43
C VAL A 85 -0.91 2.91 4.79
N ALA A 86 0.41 3.05 4.81
CA ALA A 86 1.18 3.00 6.06
C ALA A 86 0.81 4.13 7.03
N GLU A 87 0.65 5.35 6.52
CA GLU A 87 0.23 6.52 7.28
C GLU A 87 -1.20 6.35 7.84
N TYR A 88 -2.13 5.86 7.01
CA TYR A 88 -3.50 5.57 7.43
C TYR A 88 -3.55 4.55 8.56
N LEU A 89 -2.88 3.40 8.40
CA LEU A 89 -2.87 2.34 9.42
C LEU A 89 -2.20 2.81 10.72
N ASN A 90 -1.13 3.61 10.63
CA ASN A 90 -0.51 4.19 11.80
C ASN A 90 -1.45 5.15 12.53
N LYS A 91 -2.23 5.95 11.80
CA LYS A 91 -3.26 6.83 12.39
C LYS A 91 -4.36 6.03 13.10
N GLN A 92 -4.74 4.86 12.59
CA GLN A 92 -5.79 4.02 13.18
C GLN A 92 -5.30 3.25 14.42
N TRP A 93 -4.09 2.71 14.41
CA TRP A 93 -3.58 1.86 15.50
C TRP A 93 -2.72 2.62 16.52
N GLY A 94 -2.13 3.75 16.14
CA GLY A 94 -1.39 4.66 17.02
C GLY A 94 -0.04 4.14 17.54
N ASN A 95 0.36 2.92 17.20
CA ASN A 95 1.52 2.24 17.78
C ASN A 95 2.48 1.64 16.75
N ILE A 96 2.46 2.12 15.50
CA ILE A 96 3.38 1.65 14.45
C ILE A 96 4.46 2.68 14.19
N LYS A 97 5.70 2.24 14.07
CA LYS A 97 6.77 3.05 13.49
C LYS A 97 6.82 2.81 11.99
N VAL A 98 6.44 3.82 11.20
CA VAL A 98 6.57 3.79 9.74
C VAL A 98 7.96 4.30 9.34
N CYS A 99 8.72 3.48 8.62
CA CYS A 99 9.99 3.85 8.01
C CYS A 99 9.87 3.75 6.49
N HIS A 100 10.09 4.85 5.78
CA HIS A 100 10.24 4.84 4.32
C HIS A 100 11.72 4.62 4.00
N LEU A 101 12.01 3.57 3.24
CA LEU A 101 13.36 3.19 2.82
C LEU A 101 13.79 3.93 1.54
#